data_AF-B7UDC3-F1
#
_entry.id   AF-B7UDC3-F1
#
_cell.length_a   1.000
_cell.length_b   1.000
_cell.length_c   1.000
_cell.angle_alpha   90.00
_cell.angle_beta   90.00
_cell.angle_gamma   90.00
#
_symmetry.space_group_name_H-M   'P 1'
#
loop_
_entity.id
_entity.type
_entity.pdbx_description
1 polymer ?
#
loop_
_entity_poly.entity_id
_entity_poly.type
_entity_poly.pdbx_seq_one_letter_code
_entity_poly.pdbx_strand_id
1 'polypeptide(L)'
;CLGAVVTTAILSGITSGLENNSLGLNGLSAGVSAGQGLGVEILVTFQLVLCVVAVTDRRRHDVSGSVPLAIGLSVALGHLIAIDYTGCGMNPARSFGSAVLTKNFTHHWIFWVGPMIGGAAAAIIY
;
A
#
# COMPACT_ATOMS: atom_id res chain seq x y z
N CYS A 1 -2.42 0.89 -12.24
CA CYS A 1 -1.26 1.78 -12.46
C CYS A 1 -1.61 3.08 -13.18
N LEU A 2 -2.25 3.05 -14.36
CA LEU A 2 -2.60 4.27 -15.12
C LEU A 2 -3.36 5.30 -14.28
N GLY A 3 -4.42 4.88 -13.56
CA GLY A 3 -5.16 5.77 -12.67
C GLY A 3 -4.29 6.46 -11.62
N ALA A 4 -3.37 5.73 -10.99
CA ALA A 4 -2.44 6.31 -10.01
C ALA A 4 -1.53 7.36 -10.64
N VAL A 5 -0.95 7.08 -11.82
CA VAL A 5 -0.12 8.06 -12.56
C VAL A 5 -0.92 9.32 -12.89
N VAL A 6 -2.14 9.18 -13.41
CA VAL A 6 -3.01 10.30 -13.75
C VAL A 6 -3.37 11.12 -12.51
N THR A 7 -3.77 10.48 -11.42
CA THR A 7 -4.11 11.18 -10.17
C THR A 7 -2.90 11.91 -9.58
N THR A 8 -1.72 11.28 -9.54
CA THR A 8 -0.50 11.95 -9.09
C THR A 8 -0.13 13.14 -9.98
N ALA A 9 -0.31 13.03 -11.29
CA ALA A 9 -0.06 14.14 -12.22
C ALA A 9 -1.01 15.33 -11.97
N ILE A 10 -2.30 15.07 -11.76
CA ILE A 10 -3.28 16.10 -11.41
C ILE A 10 -2.90 16.75 -10.07
N LEU A 11 -2.55 15.94 -9.06
CA LEU A 11 -2.16 16.42 -7.74
C LEU A 11 -0.91 17.30 -7.79
N SER A 12 0.05 16.99 -8.68
CA SER A 12 1.24 17.81 -8.90
C SER A 12 0.90 19.21 -9.41
N GLY A 13 -0.15 19.37 -10.22
CA GLY A 13 -0.63 20.68 -10.65
C GLY A 13 -1.29 21.46 -9.51
N ILE A 14 -2.08 20.78 -8.67
CA ILE A 14 -2.77 21.39 -7.53
C ILE A 14 -1.78 21.82 -6.43
N THR A 15 -0.74 21.03 -6.20
CA THR A 15 0.23 21.20 -5.11
C THR A 15 1.56 21.78 -5.58
N SER A 16 1.58 22.47 -6.72
CA SER A 16 2.81 22.99 -7.35
C SER A 16 3.56 24.01 -6.50
N GLY A 17 2.90 24.67 -5.55
CA GLY A 17 3.51 25.63 -4.63
C GLY A 17 4.20 25.01 -3.41
N LEU A 18 4.15 23.69 -3.24
CA LEU A 18 4.77 23.01 -2.10
C LEU A 18 6.27 22.80 -2.35
N GLU A 19 7.12 23.35 -1.48
CA GLU A 19 8.56 23.11 -1.51
C GLU A 19 8.88 21.64 -1.23
N ASN A 20 9.80 21.05 -1.99
CA ASN A 20 10.20 19.63 -1.88
C ASN A 20 9.02 18.64 -1.96
N ASN A 21 8.06 18.90 -2.85
CA ASN A 21 6.87 18.07 -3.01
C ASN A 21 7.22 16.63 -3.43
N SER A 22 7.08 15.70 -2.50
CA SER A 22 7.30 14.26 -2.73
C SER A 22 6.14 13.58 -3.45
N LEU A 23 5.00 14.26 -3.65
CA LEU A 23 3.78 13.73 -4.28
C LEU A 23 3.33 12.39 -3.67
N GLY A 24 3.55 12.22 -2.37
CA GLY A 24 3.22 11.01 -1.63
C GLY A 24 4.08 9.81 -2.00
N LEU A 25 5.33 10.00 -2.46
CA LEU A 25 6.29 8.93 -2.73
C LEU A 25 6.52 8.07 -1.48
N ASN A 26 6.41 6.76 -1.64
CA ASN A 26 6.78 5.81 -0.60
C ASN A 26 8.31 5.66 -0.55
N GLY A 27 8.86 5.55 0.65
CA GLY A 27 10.30 5.44 0.87
C GLY A 27 10.60 4.88 2.25
N LEU A 28 11.79 4.32 2.41
CA LEU A 28 12.25 3.83 3.71
C LEU A 28 12.60 5.02 4.61
N SER A 29 12.06 4.99 5.83
CA SER A 29 12.41 5.98 6.86
C SER A 29 13.85 5.81 7.32
N ALA A 30 14.42 6.86 7.92
CA ALA A 30 15.78 6.85 8.41
C ALA A 30 15.96 5.75 9.47
N GLY A 31 16.94 4.87 9.28
CA GLY A 31 17.20 3.73 10.16
C GLY A 31 16.44 2.45 9.83
N VAL A 32 15.53 2.46 8.84
CA VAL A 32 14.84 1.26 8.35
C VAL A 32 15.65 0.65 7.22
N SER A 33 16.15 -0.57 7.43
CA SER A 33 16.82 -1.34 6.37
C SER A 33 15.82 -1.84 5.32
N ALA A 34 16.31 -2.14 4.11
CA ALA A 34 15.49 -2.69 3.03
C ALA A 34 14.76 -3.98 3.43
N GLY A 35 15.39 -4.85 4.22
CA GLY A 35 14.77 -6.07 4.73
C GLY A 35 13.65 -5.80 5.74
N GLN A 36 13.84 -4.84 6.64
CA GLN A 36 12.80 -4.43 7.59
C GLN A 36 11.61 -3.79 6.86
N GLY A 37 11.88 -2.89 5.91
CA GLY A 37 10.83 -2.28 5.09
C GLY A 37 10.04 -3.33 4.29
N LEU A 38 10.73 -4.32 3.72
CA LEU A 38 10.07 -5.44 3.06
C LEU A 38 9.18 -6.24 4.01
N GLY A 39 9.65 -6.55 5.21
CA GLY A 39 8.87 -7.25 6.22
C GLY A 39 7.60 -6.48 6.61
N VAL A 40 7.69 -5.16 6.79
CA VAL A 40 6.54 -4.30 7.07
C VAL A 40 5.52 -4.38 5.93
N GLU A 41 5.96 -4.18 4.68
CA GLU A 41 5.10 -4.20 3.49
C GLU A 41 4.40 -5.57 3.28
N ILE A 42 5.10 -6.67 3.57
CA ILE A 42 4.53 -8.02 3.55
C ILE A 42 3.38 -8.11 4.57
N LEU A 43 3.61 -7.71 5.82
CA LEU A 43 2.62 -7.86 6.89
C LEU A 43 1.38 -6.99 6.68
N VAL A 44 1.56 -5.72 6.28
CA VAL A 44 0.41 -4.82 6.05
C VAL A 44 -0.41 -5.21 4.83
N THR A 45 0.22 -5.80 3.81
CA THR A 45 -0.51 -6.34 2.66
C THR A 45 -1.17 -7.67 2.97
N PHE A 46 -0.49 -8.53 3.73
CA PHE A 46 -1.01 -9.82 4.19
C PHE A 46 -2.34 -9.64 4.92
N GLN A 47 -2.39 -8.78 5.94
CA GLN A 47 -3.64 -8.55 6.69
C GLN A 47 -4.75 -7.96 5.80
N LEU A 48 -4.39 -7.13 4.82
CA LEU A 48 -5.35 -6.53 3.90
C LEU A 48 -5.97 -7.58 2.99
N VAL A 49 -5.14 -8.39 2.33
CA VAL A 49 -5.61 -9.43 1.42
C VAL A 49 -6.37 -10.51 2.20
N LEU A 50 -5.91 -10.87 3.40
CA LEU A 50 -6.63 -11.80 4.27
C LEU A 50 -8.02 -11.26 4.63
N CYS A 51 -8.12 -9.98 4.99
CA CYS A 51 -9.41 -9.33 5.25
C CYS A 51 -10.31 -9.40 4.03
N VAL A 52 -9.80 -9.02 2.84
CA VAL A 52 -10.57 -9.04 1.58
C VAL A 52 -11.09 -10.43 1.26
N VAL A 53 -10.24 -11.47 1.30
CA VAL A 53 -10.67 -12.84 1.00
C VAL A 53 -11.70 -13.31 2.05
N ALA A 54 -11.49 -13.03 3.33
CA ALA A 54 -12.39 -13.43 4.41
C ALA A 54 -13.79 -12.78 4.33
N VAL A 55 -13.89 -11.53 3.90
CA VAL A 55 -15.18 -10.81 3.80
C VAL A 55 -15.87 -11.01 2.45
N THR A 56 -15.14 -11.49 1.43
CA THR A 56 -15.71 -11.78 0.09
C THR A 56 -16.01 -13.27 -0.12
N ASP A 57 -15.67 -14.12 0.85
CA ASP A 57 -15.97 -15.55 0.79
C ASP A 57 -17.48 -15.80 0.83
N ARG A 58 -18.02 -16.29 -0.30
CA ARG A 58 -19.46 -16.57 -0.47
C ARG A 58 -19.93 -17.78 0.34
N ARG A 59 -19.02 -18.60 0.86
CA ARG A 59 -19.34 -19.76 1.71
C ARG A 59 -19.61 -19.35 3.15
N ARG A 60 -19.23 -18.12 3.53
CA ARG A 60 -19.50 -17.56 4.84
C ARG A 60 -20.88 -16.90 4.87
N HIS A 61 -21.74 -17.42 5.74
CA HIS A 61 -23.07 -16.86 6.00
C HIS A 61 -23.12 -16.02 7.29
N ASP A 62 -22.00 -15.94 8.01
CA ASP A 62 -21.82 -15.20 9.26
C ASP A 62 -21.33 -13.75 9.04
N VAL A 63 -21.00 -13.38 7.80
CA VAL A 63 -20.59 -12.01 7.46
C VAL A 63 -21.79 -11.07 7.59
N SER A 64 -21.75 -10.24 8.63
CA SER A 64 -22.75 -9.22 8.91
C SER A 64 -22.11 -7.82 8.84
N GLY A 65 -22.87 -6.83 8.37
CA GLY A 65 -22.42 -5.43 8.28
C GLY A 65 -21.88 -5.01 6.90
N SER A 66 -21.09 -3.94 6.88
CA SER A 66 -20.60 -3.30 5.65
C SER A 66 -19.25 -3.87 5.22
N VAL A 67 -19.24 -4.68 4.16
CA VAL A 67 -18.01 -5.22 3.54
C VAL A 67 -17.03 -4.11 3.11
N PRO A 68 -17.48 -3.03 2.43
CA PRO A 68 -16.58 -1.94 2.06
C PRO A 68 -15.95 -1.25 3.28
N LEU A 69 -16.68 -1.12 4.38
CA LEU A 69 -16.16 -0.51 5.60
C LEU A 69 -15.10 -1.40 6.24
N ALA A 70 -15.31 -2.72 6.30
CA ALA A 70 -14.33 -3.67 6.83
C ALA A 70 -13.01 -3.61 6.05
N ILE A 71 -13.08 -3.63 4.71
CA ILE A 71 -11.91 -3.50 3.84
C ILE A 71 -11.23 -2.14 4.04
N GLY A 72 -12.00 -1.05 4.10
CA GLY A 72 -11.48 0.31 4.33
C GLY A 72 -10.76 0.44 5.66
N LEU A 73 -11.30 -0.14 6.73
CA LEU A 73 -10.66 -0.18 8.04
C LEU A 73 -9.38 -1.01 8.04
N SER A 74 -9.32 -2.09 7.27
CA SER A 74 -8.09 -2.88 7.09
C SER A 74 -7.01 -2.10 6.32
N VAL A 75 -7.39 -1.30 5.31
CA VAL A 75 -6.47 -0.35 4.67
C VAL A 75 -5.96 0.69 5.67
N ALA A 76 -6.86 1.28 6.46
CA ALA A 76 -6.49 2.26 7.49
C ALA A 76 -5.56 1.66 8.55
N LEU A 77 -5.80 0.42 8.98
CA LEU A 77 -4.94 -0.30 9.91
C LEU A 77 -3.51 -0.44 9.38
N GLY A 78 -3.35 -0.84 8.12
CA GLY A 78 -2.01 -0.91 7.53
C GLY A 78 -1.33 0.45 7.43
N HIS A 79 -2.07 1.53 7.18
CA HIS A 79 -1.51 2.89 7.23
C HIS A 79 -1.08 3.29 8.64
N LEU A 80 -1.89 3.01 9.67
CA LEU A 80 -1.55 3.30 11.07
C LEU A 80 -0.27 2.58 11.53
N ILE A 81 0.05 1.44 10.91
CA ILE A 81 1.25 0.66 11.23
C ILE A 81 2.45 1.12 10.38
N ALA A 82 2.30 1.22 9.06
CA ALA A 82 3.44 1.32 8.14
C ALA A 82 3.88 2.76 7.79
N ILE A 83 3.13 3.79 8.21
CA ILE A 83 3.42 5.19 7.82
C ILE A 83 4.85 5.60 8.21
N ASP A 84 5.26 5.30 9.45
CA ASP A 84 6.56 5.75 9.98
C ASP A 84 7.75 4.95 9.43
N TYR A 85 7.50 3.76 8.88
CA TYR A 85 8.55 2.86 8.41
C TYR A 85 8.80 2.98 6.91
N THR A 86 7.74 2.95 6.10
CA THR A 86 7.83 2.86 4.64
C THR A 86 6.93 3.89 3.91
N GLY A 87 6.22 4.73 4.67
CA GLY A 87 5.16 5.59 4.15
C GLY A 87 3.90 4.83 3.75
N CYS A 88 3.78 3.55 4.14
CA CYS A 88 2.70 2.62 3.79
C CYS A 88 2.50 2.47 2.27
N GLY A 89 3.24 1.55 1.65
CA GLY A 89 3.03 1.18 0.25
C GLY A 89 1.74 0.40 0.08
N MET A 90 1.72 -0.85 0.55
CA MET A 90 0.70 -1.93 0.48
C MET A 90 0.03 -2.18 -0.88
N ASN A 91 0.20 -1.27 -1.83
CA ASN A 91 -0.45 -1.17 -3.11
C ASN A 91 0.61 -0.73 -4.14
N PRO A 92 1.14 -1.68 -4.94
CA PRO A 92 2.18 -1.40 -5.92
C PRO A 92 1.79 -0.31 -6.92
N ALA A 93 0.53 -0.25 -7.34
CA ALA A 93 0.06 0.75 -8.30
C ALA A 93 0.10 2.17 -7.72
N ARG A 94 -0.25 2.34 -6.44
CA ARG A 94 -0.20 3.62 -5.73
C ARG A 94 1.23 4.09 -5.53
N SER A 95 2.14 3.21 -5.12
CA SER A 95 3.56 3.55 -5.00
C SER A 95 4.19 3.88 -6.36
N PHE A 96 3.79 3.17 -7.41
CA PHE A 96 4.29 3.38 -8.76
C PHE A 96 3.87 4.74 -9.34
N GLY A 97 2.61 5.16 -9.12
CA GLY A 97 2.12 6.47 -9.58
C GLY A 97 3.00 7.63 -9.11
N SER A 98 3.29 7.68 -7.81
CA SER A 98 4.18 8.70 -7.23
C SER A 98 5.62 8.58 -7.76
N ALA A 99 6.17 7.38 -7.86
CA ALA A 99 7.54 7.15 -8.34
C ALA A 99 7.78 7.60 -9.79
N VAL A 100 6.80 7.38 -10.68
CA VAL A 100 6.90 7.81 -12.09
C VAL A 100 6.94 9.32 -12.22
N LEU A 101 6.09 10.03 -11.47
CA LEU A 101 6.00 11.50 -11.56
C LEU A 101 7.22 12.18 -10.92
N THR A 102 7.70 11.67 -9.79
CA THR A 102 8.91 12.20 -9.13
C THR A 102 10.21 11.68 -9.74
N LYS A 103 10.13 10.73 -10.69
CA LYS A 103 11.27 10.01 -11.30
C LYS A 103 12.18 9.35 -10.25
N ASN A 104 11.64 9.01 -9.08
CA ASN A 104 12.39 8.42 -7.99
C ASN A 104 11.93 6.98 -7.74
N PHE A 105 12.82 6.03 -8.06
CA PHE A 105 12.59 4.59 -7.89
C PHE A 105 13.45 3.97 -6.79
N THR A 106 13.96 4.79 -5.87
CA THR A 106 14.81 4.33 -4.77
C THR A 106 14.07 3.31 -3.91
N HIS A 107 14.61 2.08 -3.80
CA HIS A 107 13.99 0.94 -3.11
C HIS A 107 12.59 0.56 -3.60
N HIS A 108 12.17 1.00 -4.80
CA HIS A 108 10.80 0.84 -5.28
C HIS A 108 10.36 -0.62 -5.42
N TRP A 109 11.31 -1.53 -5.68
CA TRP A 109 11.07 -2.96 -5.79
C TRP A 109 10.41 -3.56 -4.53
N ILE A 110 10.66 -2.98 -3.35
CA ILE A 110 10.07 -3.43 -2.08
C ILE A 110 8.54 -3.30 -2.12
N PHE A 111 8.03 -2.23 -2.72
CA PHE A 111 6.59 -1.97 -2.86
C PHE A 111 5.90 -2.82 -3.93
N TRP A 112 6.65 -3.67 -4.63
CA TRP A 112 6.11 -4.71 -5.50
C TRP A 112 6.25 -6.07 -4.84
N VAL A 113 7.47 -6.43 -4.46
CA VAL A 113 7.79 -7.75 -3.89
C VAL A 113 7.06 -7.97 -2.57
N GLY A 114 7.04 -6.96 -1.68
CA GLY A 114 6.36 -7.06 -0.39
C GLY A 114 4.87 -7.35 -0.52
N PRO A 115 4.11 -6.52 -1.25
CA PRO A 115 2.68 -6.76 -1.47
C PRO A 115 2.36 -8.08 -2.19
N MET A 116 3.17 -8.49 -3.18
CA MET A 116 2.98 -9.77 -3.86
C MET A 116 3.16 -10.97 -2.92
N ILE A 117 4.20 -10.95 -2.09
CA ILE A 117 4.45 -12.02 -1.10
C ILE A 117 3.35 -12.02 -0.04
N GLY A 118 3.01 -10.86 0.52
CA GLY A 118 1.96 -10.74 1.52
C GLY A 118 0.60 -11.22 1.02
N GLY A 119 0.22 -10.84 -0.20
CA GLY A 119 -1.02 -11.29 -0.83
C GLY A 119 -1.03 -12.78 -1.14
N ALA A 120 0.07 -13.34 -1.65
CA ALA A 120 0.18 -14.78 -1.89
C ALA A 120 0.10 -15.58 -0.58
N ALA A 121 0.79 -15.13 0.47
CA ALA A 121 0.72 -15.76 1.79
C ALA A 121 -0.71 -15.74 2.37
N ALA A 122 -1.43 -14.63 2.22
CA ALA A 122 -2.83 -14.53 2.65
C ALA A 122 -3.73 -15.52 1.91
N ALA A 123 -3.54 -15.66 0.59
CA ALA A 123 -4.31 -16.60 -0.23
C ALA A 123 -3.97 -18.08 0.06
N ILE A 124 -2.78 -18.39 0.57
CA ILE A 124 -2.41 -19.75 0.98
C ILE A 124 -2.97 -20.08 2.36
N ILE A 125 -3.02 -19.10 3.26
CA ILE A 125 -3.45 -19.28 4.65
C ILE A 125 -4.98 -19.39 4.77
N TYR A 126 -5.74 -18.71 3.90
CA TYR A 126 -7.21 -18.70 3.89
C TYR A 126 -7.80 -19.72 2.90
#